data_AF-W7TH64-F1
#
_entry.id   AF-W7TH64-F1
#
_cell.length_a   1.000
_cell.length_b   1.000
_cell.length_c   1.000
_cell.angle_alpha   90.00
_cell.angle_beta   90.00
_cell.angle_gamma   90.00
#
_symmetry.space_group_name_H-M   'P 1'
#
loop_
_entity.id
_entity.type
_entity.pdbx_description
1 polymer ?
#
loop_
_entity_poly.entity_id
_entity_poly.type
_entity_poly.pdbx_seq_one_letter_code
_entity_poly.pdbx_strand_id
1 'polypeptide(L)' 'MAARPGRFKDWRYTGLVHHVPTDAFRLSVHDPDPLASARARFLLQVADHPGRPLTRTTWPRWLAIRTDVR' A
#
# COMPACT_ATOMS: atom_id res chain seq x y z
N MET A 1 -3.31 14.71 -21.34
CA MET A 1 -2.20 14.85 -20.37
C MET A 1 -2.10 13.55 -19.59
N ALA A 2 -1.10 12.72 -19.88
CA ALA A 2 -0.85 11.52 -19.07
C ALA A 2 -0.45 11.99 -17.66
N ALA A 3 -1.27 11.70 -16.65
CA ALA A 3 -0.94 11.99 -15.26
C ALA A 3 0.39 11.30 -14.95
N ARG A 4 1.43 12.10 -14.63
CA ARG A 4 2.67 11.56 -14.06
C ARG A 4 2.27 10.64 -12.91
N PRO A 5 2.77 9.39 -12.83
CA PRO A 5 2.53 8.57 -11.67
C PRO A 5 3.03 9.37 -10.47
N GLY A 6 2.10 9.81 -9.63
CA GLY A 6 2.41 10.67 -8.48
C GLY A 6 3.57 10.02 -7.74
N ARG A 7 4.69 10.75 -7.59
CA ARG A 7 5.83 10.27 -6.82
C ARG A 7 5.30 9.94 -5.43
N PHE A 8 5.11 8.66 -5.18
CA PHE A 8 4.51 8.12 -3.96
C PHE A 8 5.46 8.47 -2.79
N LYS A 9 5.28 9.68 -2.22
CA LYS A 9 5.87 10.09 -0.93
C LYS A 9 5.16 9.38 0.24
N ASP A 10 4.21 8.52 -0.09
CA ASP A 10 3.36 7.76 0.80
C ASP A 10 4.10 6.86 1.77
N TRP A 11 5.36 6.47 1.51
CA TRP A 11 6.14 5.74 2.52
C TRP A 11 6.21 6.50 3.85
N ARG A 12 6.19 7.85 3.82
CA ARG A 12 6.16 8.70 5.01
C ARG A 12 4.80 8.70 5.71
N TYR A 13 3.72 8.52 4.95
CA TYR A 13 2.35 8.43 5.47
C TYR A 13 1.95 6.98 5.80
N THR A 14 2.71 5.99 5.34
CA THR A 14 2.41 4.59 5.61
C THR A 14 2.60 4.25 7.10
N GLY A 15 3.46 5.00 7.81
CA GLY A 15 3.54 4.92 9.27
C GLY A 15 2.27 5.38 9.99
N LEU A 16 1.45 6.23 9.36
CA LEU A 16 0.17 6.69 9.91
C LEU A 16 -0.94 5.64 9.81
N VAL A 17 -0.71 4.56 9.07
CA VAL A 17 -1.67 3.44 8.94
C VAL A 17 -2.02 2.85 10.29
N HIS A 18 -1.09 2.85 11.24
CA HIS A 18 -1.33 2.38 12.61
C HIS A 18 -2.34 3.25 13.38
N HIS A 19 -2.62 4.47 12.92
CA HIS A 19 -3.59 5.38 13.52
C HIS A 19 -4.92 5.44 12.77
N VAL A 20 -5.02 4.77 11.61
CA VAL A 20 -6.25 4.73 10.81
C VAL A 20 -6.97 3.40 11.10
N PRO A 21 -8.29 3.42 11.33
CA PRO A 21 -9.06 2.19 11.52
C PRO A 21 -8.89 1.24 10.33
N THR A 22 -8.52 -0.01 10.61
CA THR A 22 -8.23 -1.03 9.60
C THR A 22 -9.42 -1.31 8.67
N ASP A 23 -10.64 -1.08 9.14
CA ASP A 23 -11.88 -1.20 8.36
C ASP A 23 -11.93 -0.25 7.15
N ALA A 24 -11.30 0.92 7.23
CA ALA A 24 -11.22 1.84 6.10
C ALA A 24 -10.46 1.22 4.90
N PHE A 25 -9.48 0.35 5.16
CA PHE A 25 -8.69 -0.30 4.11
C PHE A 25 -9.37 -1.56 3.56
N ARG A 26 -10.20 -2.24 4.36
CA ARG A 26 -10.88 -3.49 3.95
C ARG A 26 -11.80 -3.27 2.74
N LEU A 27 -12.49 -2.14 2.69
CA LEU A 27 -13.37 -1.77 1.58
C LEU A 27 -12.58 -1.57 0.27
N SER A 28 -11.39 -0.99 0.36
CA SER A 28 -10.54 -0.71 -0.80
C SER A 28 -9.83 -1.94 -1.37
N VAL A 29 -9.88 -3.11 -0.70
CA VAL A 29 -9.30 -4.36 -1.22
C VAL A 29 -10.05 -4.86 -2.47
N HIS A 30 -11.32 -4.50 -2.60
CA HIS A 30 -12.17 -4.87 -3.73
C HIS A 30 -12.31 -3.76 -4.78
N ASP A 31 -11.44 -2.75 -4.72
CA ASP A 31 -11.44 -1.66 -5.71
C ASP A 31 -11.16 -2.21 -7.12
N PRO A 32 -11.94 -1.78 -8.15
CA PRO A 32 -11.72 -2.21 -9.53
C PRO A 32 -10.38 -1.74 -10.11
N ASP A 33 -9.74 -0.70 -9.54
CA ASP A 33 -8.36 -0.35 -9.87
C ASP A 33 -7.39 -1.34 -9.19
N PRO A 34 -6.64 -2.16 -9.97
CA PRO A 34 -5.70 -3.12 -9.43
C PRO A 34 -4.64 -2.48 -8.52
N LEU A 35 -4.26 -1.23 -8.80
CA LEU A 35 -3.27 -0.52 -8.01
C LEU A 35 -3.85 -0.06 -6.67
N ALA A 36 -5.12 0.38 -6.66
CA ALA A 36 -5.84 0.74 -5.43
C ALA A 36 -6.04 -0.50 -4.55
N SER A 37 -6.47 -1.63 -5.12
CA SER A 37 -6.60 -2.92 -4.43
C SER A 37 -5.25 -3.40 -3.84
N ALA A 38 -4.17 -3.31 -4.62
CA ALA A 38 -2.83 -3.68 -4.15
C ALA A 38 -2.35 -2.79 -2.99
N ARG A 39 -2.62 -1.48 -3.05
CA ARG A 39 -2.32 -0.55 -1.95
C ARG A 39 -3.08 -0.91 -0.69
N ALA A 40 -4.39 -1.15 -0.80
CA ALA A 40 -5.22 -1.54 0.35
C ALA A 40 -4.68 -2.80 1.04
N ARG A 41 -4.34 -3.83 0.27
CA ARG A 41 -3.72 -5.07 0.79
C ARG A 41 -2.39 -4.81 1.50
N PHE A 42 -1.55 -3.95 0.94
CA PHE A 42 -0.29 -3.56 1.56
C PHE A 42 -0.51 -2.83 2.88
N LEU A 43 -1.44 -1.88 2.94
CA LEU A 43 -1.76 -1.13 4.17
C LEU A 43 -2.32 -2.06 5.26
N LEU A 44 -3.15 -3.04 4.91
CA LEU A 44 -3.61 -4.08 5.85
C LEU A 44 -2.43 -4.89 6.42
N GLN A 45 -1.49 -5.30 5.57
CA GLN A 45 -0.32 -6.06 6.01
C GLN A 45 0.64 -5.20 6.87
N VAL A 46 0.74 -3.90 6.59
CA VAL A 46 1.47 -2.97 7.46
C VAL A 46 0.79 -2.83 8.81
N ALA A 47 -0.54 -2.64 8.82
CA ALA A 47 -1.31 -2.50 10.05
C ALA A 47 -1.15 -3.72 10.98
N ASP A 48 -1.07 -4.91 10.42
CA ASP A 48 -0.87 -6.19 11.14
C ASP A 48 0.56 -6.36 11.73
N HIS A 49 1.52 -5.55 11.28
CA HIS A 49 2.91 -5.61 11.73
C HIS A 49 3.43 -4.24 12.21
N PRO A 50 2.89 -3.70 13.31
CA PRO A 50 3.36 -2.45 13.87
C PRO A 50 4.84 -2.52 14.26
N GLY A 51 5.58 -1.47 13.91
CA GLY A 51 7.00 -1.33 14.24
C GLY A 51 7.98 -1.84 13.17
N ARG A 52 7.50 -2.45 12.07
CA ARG A 52 8.40 -2.71 10.92
C ARG A 52 8.73 -1.42 10.18
N PRO A 53 10.01 -1.04 10.03
CA PRO A 53 10.39 0.17 9.33
C PRO A 53 10.02 0.06 7.85
N LEU A 54 9.20 1.00 7.40
CA LEU A 54 8.84 1.12 5.99
C LEU A 54 9.82 2.06 5.30
N THR A 55 10.44 1.55 4.25
CA THR A 55 11.42 2.29 3.47
C THR A 55 10.83 2.61 2.09
N ARG A 56 11.49 3.52 1.36
CA ARG A 56 11.12 3.88 -0.01
C ARG A 56 11.07 2.67 -0.96
N THR A 57 11.77 1.58 -0.65
CA THR A 57 11.80 0.36 -1.46
C THR A 57 10.83 -0.71 -0.99
N THR A 58 10.22 -0.57 0.19
CA THR A 58 9.31 -1.58 0.76
C THR A 58 8.08 -1.80 -0.12
N TRP A 59 7.41 -0.72 -0.55
CA TRP A 59 6.25 -0.82 -1.45
C TRP A 59 6.62 -1.38 -2.84
N PRO A 60 7.62 -0.86 -3.57
CA PRO A 60 8.01 -1.42 -4.87
C PRO A 60 8.41 -2.90 -4.80
N ARG A 61 9.14 -3.32 -3.74
CA ARG A 61 9.49 -4.73 -3.54
C ARG A 61 8.28 -5.60 -3.25
N TRP A 62 7.37 -5.13 -2.40
CA TRP A 62 6.13 -5.83 -2.09
C TRP A 62 5.27 -6.02 -3.34
N LEU A 63 5.16 -4.96 -4.16
CA LEU A 63 4.43 -5.00 -5.41
C LEU A 63 5.10 -5.97 -6.39
N ALA A 64 6.42 -5.89 -6.60
CA ALA A 64 7.14 -6.80 -7.48
C ALA A 64 6.90 -8.28 -7.13
N ILE A 65 6.99 -8.65 -5.85
CA ILE A 65 6.74 -10.04 -5.39
C ILE A 65 5.32 -10.52 -5.73
N ARG A 66 4.31 -9.64 -5.70
CA ARG A 66 2.90 -10.00 -5.84
C ARG A 66 2.30 -9.72 -7.22
N THR A 67 3.01 -8.99 -8.08
CA THR A 67 2.62 -8.75 -9.49
C THR A 67 3.39 -9.66 -10.44
N ASP A 68 4.47 -10.31 -9.97
CA ASP A 68 5.18 -11.40 -10.68
C ASP A 68 4.43 -12.75 -10.61
N VAL A 69 3.13 -12.70 -10.34
CA VAL A 69 2.23 -13.85 -10.53
C VAL A 69 1.75 -13.78 -11.98
N ARG A 70 2.49 -14.50 -12.82
CA ARG A 70 2.22 -14.80 -14.23
C ARG A 70 0.78 -15.26 -14.48
#